data_AF-A0A257MWD8-F1
#
_entry.id   AF-A0A257MWD8-F1
#
_cell.length_a   1.000
_cell.length_b   1.000
_cell.length_c   1.000
_cell.angle_alpha   90.00
_cell.angle_beta   90.00
_cell.angle_gamma   90.00
#
_symmetry.space_group_name_H-M   'P 1'
#
loop_
_entity.id
_entity.type
_entity.pdbx_description
1 polymer ?
#
loop_
_entity_poly.entity_id
_entity_poly.type
_entity_poly.pdbx_seq_one_letter_code
_entity_poly.pdbx_strand_id
1 'polypeptide(L)'
;MGFGHRVYKNFDPRAMVLKKHCDKLLNKPGLNDPLLDIARRLEEIALKDDYFISRKLYPNVDFYSGLILRAAGIPTNMFTVLFAIGRMPGWLAHWREMIHGETVTIYRPRQIYTGETLRHYKDINQR
;
A
#
# COMPACT_ATOMS: atom_id res chain seq x y z
N MET A 1 8.17 2.90 -1.86
CA MET A 1 7.69 1.56 -2.28
C MET A 1 6.28 1.71 -2.81
N GLY A 2 6.02 1.21 -4.02
CA GLY A 2 4.78 1.45 -4.76
C GLY A 2 4.62 0.55 -5.98
N PHE A 3 5.19 -0.66 -5.94
CA PHE A 3 5.11 -1.64 -7.02
C PHE A 3 4.46 -2.92 -6.53
N GLY A 4 3.64 -3.53 -7.39
CA GLY A 4 2.83 -4.69 -7.06
C GLY A 4 1.60 -4.35 -6.21
N HIS A 5 0.64 -5.26 -6.23
CA HIS A 5 -0.57 -5.17 -5.44
C HIS A 5 -1.05 -6.57 -5.08
N ARG A 6 -1.60 -6.74 -3.87
CA ARG A 6 -2.13 -8.04 -3.43
C ARG A 6 -3.30 -8.50 -4.32
N VAL A 7 -4.14 -7.55 -4.72
CA VAL A 7 -5.35 -7.81 -5.52
C VAL A 7 -5.12 -7.61 -7.02
N TYR A 8 -4.38 -6.56 -7.42
CA TYR A 8 -4.22 -6.23 -8.83
C TYR A 8 -3.01 -6.98 -9.36
N LYS A 9 -3.26 -7.88 -10.31
CA LYS A 9 -2.22 -8.58 -11.09
C LYS A 9 -1.92 -7.87 -12.41
N ASN A 10 -2.69 -6.84 -12.73
CA ASN A 10 -2.48 -5.92 -13.84
C ASN A 10 -2.40 -4.49 -13.26
N PHE A 11 -2.45 -3.46 -14.11
CA PHE A 11 -2.40 -2.07 -13.65
C PHE A 11 -3.47 -1.72 -12.62
N ASP A 12 -3.08 -0.97 -11.59
CA ASP A 12 -4.00 -0.41 -10.60
C ASP A 12 -4.80 0.74 -11.25
N PRO A 13 -6.15 0.66 -11.31
CA PRO A 13 -6.95 1.69 -11.96
C PRO A 13 -6.82 3.07 -11.30
N ARG A 14 -6.54 3.11 -10.00
CA ARG A 14 -6.32 4.37 -9.27
C ARG A 14 -4.99 5.00 -9.64
N ALA A 15 -3.98 4.17 -9.89
CA ALA A 15 -2.66 4.62 -10.35
C ALA A 15 -2.75 5.28 -11.72
N MET A 16 -3.60 4.78 -12.64
CA MET A 16 -3.81 5.41 -13.95
C MET A 16 -4.36 6.83 -13.84
N VAL A 17 -5.29 7.08 -12.91
CA VAL A 17 -5.84 8.42 -12.66
C VAL A 17 -4.77 9.33 -12.07
N LEU A 18 -4.07 8.87 -11.03
CA LEU A 18 -3.03 9.66 -10.37
C LEU A 18 -1.84 9.94 -11.29
N LYS A 19 -1.46 9.02 -12.17
CA LYS A 19 -0.41 9.22 -13.18
C LYS A 19 -0.71 10.46 -14.03
N LYS A 20 -1.94 10.60 -14.53
CA LYS A 20 -2.36 11.78 -15.33
C LYS A 20 -2.22 13.08 -14.54
N HIS A 21 -2.51 13.08 -13.24
CA HIS A 21 -2.34 14.25 -12.39
C HIS A 21 -0.87 14.54 -12.09
N CYS A 22 -0.07 13.50 -11.85
CA CYS A 22 1.36 13.60 -11.68
C CYS A 22 2.02 14.19 -12.94
N ASP A 23 1.72 13.67 -14.12
CA ASP A 23 2.24 14.17 -15.41
C ASP A 23 1.88 15.66 -15.62
N LYS A 24 0.67 16.08 -15.26
CA LYS A 24 0.27 17.50 -15.31
C LYS A 24 1.03 18.39 -14.32
N LEU A 25 1.32 17.89 -13.12
CA LEU A 25 2.09 18.63 -12.12
C LEU A 25 3.55 18.78 -12.52
N LEU A 26 4.12 17.72 -13.11
CA LEU A 26 5.50 17.68 -13.58
C LEU A 26 5.77 18.63 -14.74
N ASN A 27 4.77 18.86 -15.59
CA ASN A 27 4.90 19.78 -16.72
C ASN A 27 4.66 21.26 -16.35
N LYS A 28 4.49 21.60 -15.07
CA LYS A 28 4.34 23.00 -14.65
C LYS A 28 5.70 23.72 -14.62
N PRO A 29 5.80 24.92 -15.21
CA PRO A 29 7.05 25.69 -15.18
C PRO A 29 7.44 26.04 -13.73
N GLY A 30 8.71 25.86 -13.39
CA GLY A 30 9.29 26.16 -12.08
C GLY A 30 9.39 24.97 -11.10
N LEU A 31 8.85 23.80 -11.45
CA LEU A 31 9.03 22.58 -10.66
C LEU A 31 10.25 21.80 -11.17
N ASN A 32 11.40 21.91 -10.49
CA ASN A 32 12.58 21.13 -10.77
C ASN A 32 12.93 20.24 -9.57
N ASP A 33 12.47 18.98 -9.58
CA ASP A 33 12.73 18.00 -8.53
C ASP A 33 13.40 16.76 -9.12
N PRO A 34 14.72 16.58 -8.92
CA PRO A 34 15.46 15.42 -9.44
C PRO A 34 14.88 14.06 -9.03
N LEU A 35 14.17 13.97 -7.90
CA LEU A 35 13.55 12.71 -7.50
C LEU A 35 12.32 12.35 -8.35
N LEU A 36 11.64 13.33 -8.94
CA LEU A 36 10.55 13.06 -9.87
C LEU A 36 11.08 12.47 -11.19
N ASP A 37 12.21 12.95 -11.68
CA ASP A 37 12.88 12.39 -12.85
C ASP A 37 13.40 10.97 -12.58
N ILE A 38 14.00 10.75 -11.41
CA ILE A 38 14.40 9.41 -10.96
C ILE A 38 13.19 8.48 -10.88
N ALA A 39 12.06 8.95 -10.36
CA ALA A 39 10.85 8.14 -10.27
C ALA A 39 10.31 7.75 -11.66
N ARG A 40 10.28 8.66 -12.62
CA ARG A 40 9.89 8.34 -14.01
C ARG A 40 10.80 7.30 -14.63
N ARG A 41 12.12 7.46 -14.46
CA ARG A 41 13.09 6.50 -15.00
C ARG A 41 12.98 5.14 -14.31
N LEU A 42 12.71 5.13 -13.01
CA LEU A 42 12.44 3.91 -12.24
C LEU A 42 11.18 3.19 -12.75
N GLU A 43 10.10 3.92 -13.04
CA GLU A 43 8.89 3.37 -13.64
C GLU A 43 9.19 2.71 -14.98
N GLU A 44 9.86 3.42 -15.89
CA GLU A 44 10.20 2.93 -17.23
C GLU A 44 11.07 1.67 -17.19
N ILE A 45 12.06 1.63 -16.29
CA ILE A 45 12.92 0.46 -16.10
C ILE A 45 12.11 -0.70 -15.54
N ALA A 46 11.33 -0.48 -14.48
CA ALA A 46 10.52 -1.52 -13.86
C ALA A 46 9.48 -2.12 -14.82
N LEU A 47 8.94 -1.33 -15.76
CA LEU A 47 7.99 -1.84 -16.76
C LEU A 47 8.64 -2.68 -17.87
N LYS A 48 9.98 -2.61 -18.02
CA LYS A 48 10.75 -3.34 -19.04
C LYS A 48 11.61 -4.47 -18.47
N ASP A 49 11.74 -4.53 -17.15
CA ASP A 49 12.59 -5.50 -16.47
C ASP A 49 11.88 -6.85 -16.27
N ASP A 50 12.54 -7.94 -16.66
CA ASP A 50 11.99 -9.30 -16.61
C ASP A 50 11.57 -9.73 -15.20
N TYR A 51 12.29 -9.29 -14.15
CA TYR A 51 11.94 -9.59 -12.77
C TYR A 51 10.56 -9.01 -12.42
N PHE A 52 10.30 -7.78 -12.85
CA PHE A 52 9.05 -7.07 -12.57
C PHE A 52 7.90 -7.58 -13.44
N ILE A 53 8.15 -7.84 -14.72
CA ILE A 53 7.16 -8.39 -15.66
C ILE A 53 6.71 -9.78 -15.21
N SER A 54 7.65 -10.70 -14.97
CA SER A 54 7.37 -12.07 -14.53
C SER A 54 6.54 -12.14 -13.25
N ARG A 55 6.75 -11.18 -12.34
CA ARG A 55 6.05 -11.07 -11.05
C ARG A 55 4.85 -10.15 -11.06
N LYS A 56 4.53 -9.53 -12.20
CA LYS A 56 3.41 -8.58 -12.37
C LYS A 56 3.48 -7.41 -11.38
N LEU A 57 4.67 -6.88 -11.18
CA LEU A 57 4.95 -5.78 -10.24
C LEU A 57 4.77 -4.44 -10.94
N TYR A 58 3.53 -4.01 -11.10
CA TYR A 58 3.19 -2.71 -11.70
C TYR A 58 3.18 -1.58 -10.67
N PRO A 59 3.44 -0.33 -11.06
CA PRO A 59 3.21 0.83 -10.20
C PRO A 59 1.77 0.86 -9.67
N ASN A 60 1.62 1.10 -8.37
CA ASN A 60 0.33 1.20 -7.70
C ASN A 60 0.01 2.65 -7.31
N VAL A 61 -1.15 2.86 -6.69
CA VAL A 61 -1.62 4.19 -6.28
C VAL A 61 -0.64 4.95 -5.37
N ASP A 62 0.16 4.24 -4.57
CA ASP A 62 1.09 4.84 -3.61
C ASP A 62 2.33 5.41 -4.30
N PHE A 63 2.72 4.84 -5.46
CA PHE A 63 3.82 5.36 -6.26
C PHE A 63 3.56 6.80 -6.70
N TYR A 64 2.42 7.03 -7.34
CA TYR A 64 2.07 8.36 -7.86
C TYR A 64 1.59 9.33 -6.79
N SER A 65 0.86 8.85 -5.79
CA SER A 65 0.42 9.74 -4.70
C SER A 65 1.60 10.30 -3.91
N GLY A 66 2.65 9.51 -3.67
CA GLY A 66 3.88 9.98 -3.03
C GLY A 66 4.57 11.11 -3.81
N LEU A 67 4.63 11.00 -5.14
CA LEU A 67 5.20 12.04 -6.00
C LEU A 67 4.39 13.33 -5.96
N ILE A 68 3.06 13.22 -6.01
CA ILE A 68 2.14 14.36 -5.94
C ILE A 68 2.26 15.08 -4.59
N LEU A 69 2.23 14.35 -3.48
CA LEU A 69 2.32 14.92 -2.14
C LEU A 69 3.68 15.60 -1.92
N ARG A 70 4.76 14.98 -2.41
CA ARG A 70 6.10 15.58 -2.41
C ARG A 70 6.16 16.87 -3.22
N ALA A 71 5.64 16.87 -4.44
CA ALA A 71 5.58 18.06 -5.28
C ALA A 71 4.75 19.19 -4.65
N ALA A 72 3.78 18.84 -3.78
CA ALA A 72 3.01 19.78 -2.98
C ALA A 72 3.73 20.25 -1.70
N GLY A 73 4.98 19.84 -1.46
CA GLY A 73 5.77 20.23 -0.28
C GLY A 73 5.37 19.51 1.01
N ILE A 74 4.59 18.44 0.93
CA ILE A 74 4.15 17.69 2.10
C ILE A 74 5.29 16.78 2.56
N PRO A 75 5.64 16.78 3.86
CA PRO A 75 6.73 15.94 4.35
C PRO A 75 6.34 14.46 4.30
N THR A 76 7.31 13.58 4.02
CA THR A 76 7.07 12.15 3.78
C THR A 76 6.42 11.43 4.97
N ASN A 77 6.68 11.87 6.20
CA ASN A 77 6.03 11.33 7.41
C ASN A 77 4.52 11.62 7.48
N MET A 78 4.00 12.54 6.64
CA MET A 78 2.56 12.85 6.56
C MET A 78 1.83 12.09 5.47
N PHE A 79 2.52 11.32 4.62
CA PHE A 79 1.87 10.63 3.50
C PHE A 79 0.83 9.62 3.99
N THR A 80 1.17 8.80 4.97
CA THR A 80 0.24 7.83 5.56
C THR A 80 -0.89 8.50 6.34
N VAL A 81 -0.65 9.68 6.94
CA VAL A 81 -1.69 10.45 7.63
C VAL A 81 -2.75 10.92 6.65
N LEU A 82 -2.35 11.49 5.51
CA LEU A 82 -3.29 11.91 4.46
C LEU A 82 -4.00 10.72 3.82
N PHE A 83 -3.29 9.61 3.63
CA PHE A 83 -3.86 8.35 3.18
C PHE A 83 -4.99 7.88 4.12
N ALA A 84 -4.76 7.96 5.44
CA ALA A 84 -5.72 7.58 6.48
C ALA A 84 -6.94 8.51 6.49
N ILE A 85 -6.74 9.82 6.37
CA ILE A 85 -7.85 10.79 6.23
C ILE A 85 -8.72 10.42 5.03
N GLY A 86 -8.12 10.15 3.87
CA GLY A 86 -8.86 9.69 2.68
C GLY A 86 -9.53 8.33 2.84
N ARG A 87 -9.06 7.48 3.77
CA ARG A 87 -9.65 6.14 4.03
C ARG A 87 -10.75 6.15 5.07
N MET A 88 -10.75 7.14 5.96
CA MET A 88 -11.69 7.23 7.09
C MET A 88 -13.16 7.07 6.68
N PRO A 89 -13.67 7.69 5.59
CA PRO A 89 -15.06 7.48 5.17
C PRO A 89 -15.36 6.01 4.83
N GLY A 90 -14.42 5.32 4.18
CA GLY A 90 -14.56 3.90 3.86
C GLY A 90 -14.51 2.99 5.09
N TRP A 91 -13.63 3.30 6.06
CA TRP A 91 -13.60 2.58 7.33
C TRP A 91 -14.91 2.70 8.10
N LEU A 92 -15.46 3.92 8.17
CA LEU A 92 -16.74 4.17 8.83
C LEU A 92 -17.90 3.50 8.10
N ALA A 93 -17.90 3.51 6.76
CA ALA A 93 -18.91 2.81 5.98
C ALA A 93 -18.90 1.30 6.24
N HIS A 94 -17.73 0.66 6.19
CA HIS A 94 -17.59 -0.77 6.49
C HIS A 94 -17.96 -1.12 7.93
N TRP A 95 -17.55 -0.31 8.91
CA TRP A 95 -17.94 -0.52 10.30
C TRP A 95 -19.45 -0.40 10.48
N ARG A 96 -20.07 0.61 9.86
CA ARG A 96 -21.52 0.83 9.93
C ARG A 96 -22.28 -0.33 9.29
N GLU A 97 -21.85 -0.81 8.12
CA GLU A 97 -22.40 -1.97 7.44
C GLU A 97 -22.31 -3.23 8.33
N MET A 98 -21.15 -3.47 8.95
CA MET A 98 -20.92 -4.61 9.83
C MET A 98 -21.82 -4.58 11.07
N ILE A 99 -21.98 -3.43 11.74
CA ILE A 99 -22.71 -3.35 13.02
C ILE A 99 -24.23 -3.24 12.84
N HIS A 100 -24.72 -2.79 11.68
CA HIS A 100 -26.15 -2.68 11.36
C HIS A 100 -26.64 -3.77 10.40
N GLY A 101 -25.81 -4.76 10.06
CA GLY A 101 -26.23 -5.91 9.27
C GLY A 101 -27.25 -6.78 10.02
N GLU A 102 -28.00 -7.61 9.28
CA GLU A 102 -29.04 -8.49 9.84
C GLU A 102 -28.51 -9.43 10.95
N THR A 103 -27.22 -9.79 10.86
CA THR A 103 -26.52 -10.56 11.88
C THR A 103 -25.16 -9.93 12.17
N VAL A 104 -24.82 -9.77 13.45
CA VAL A 104 -23.50 -9.30 13.89
C VAL A 104 -22.70 -10.50 14.37
N THR A 105 -21.71 -10.93 13.58
CA THR A 105 -20.83 -12.05 13.94
C THR A 105 -19.49 -11.54 14.48
N ILE A 106 -19.08 -12.04 15.64
CA ILE A 106 -17.76 -11.74 16.20
C ILE A 106 -16.68 -12.48 15.41
N TYR A 107 -15.67 -11.75 14.92
CA TYR A 107 -14.50 -12.34 14.27
C TYR A 107 -13.62 -13.10 15.28
N ARG A 108 -13.62 -14.44 15.19
CA ARG A 108 -12.79 -15.35 16.01
C ARG A 108 -12.06 -16.37 15.12
N PRO A 109 -10.98 -16.00 14.42
CA PRO A 109 -10.21 -16.93 13.61
C PRO A 109 -9.54 -18.00 14.48
N ARG A 110 -9.26 -19.18 13.89
CA ARG A 110 -8.48 -20.24 14.53
C ARG A 110 -7.05 -20.25 14.01
N GLN A 111 -6.20 -21.02 14.68
CA GLN A 111 -4.82 -21.28 14.27
C GLN A 111 -4.57 -22.78 14.10
N ILE A 112 -3.58 -23.13 13.29
CA ILE A 112 -3.02 -24.49 13.26
C ILE A 112 -1.85 -24.51 14.25
N TYR A 113 -2.02 -25.22 15.35
CA TYR A 113 -0.96 -25.36 16.35
C TYR A 113 0.05 -26.42 15.89
N THR A 114 1.29 -26.01 15.66
CA THR A 114 2.42 -26.89 15.30
C THR A 114 3.50 -26.93 16.37
N GLY A 115 3.21 -26.36 17.54
CA GLY A 115 4.08 -26.44 18.69
C GLY A 115 3.99 -27.79 19.37
N GLU A 116 4.85 -27.98 20.35
CA GLU A 116 4.87 -29.16 21.21
C GLU A 116 3.57 -29.26 22.02
N THR A 117 3.07 -30.47 22.23
CA THR A 117 1.83 -30.68 22.99
C THR A 117 2.08 -30.48 24.50
N LEU A 118 1.23 -31.06 25.34
CA LEU A 118 1.41 -30.99 26.79
C LEU A 118 2.81 -31.48 27.18
N ARG A 119 3.58 -30.61 27.83
CA ARG A 119 4.87 -30.95 28.43
C ARG A 119 4.83 -30.58 29.90
N HIS A 120 5.24 -31.52 30.75
CA HIS A 120 5.36 -31.26 32.18
C HIS A 120 6.52 -30.31 32.41
N TYR A 121 6.26 -29.26 33.19
CA TYR A 121 7.30 -28.34 33.63
C TYR A 121 8.36 -29.11 34.42
N LYS A 122 9.62 -28.98 34.03
CA LYS A 122 10.76 -29.40 34.84
C LYS A 122 11.33 -28.20 35.58
N ASP A 123 11.63 -28.41 36.86
CA ASP A 123 12.33 -27.41 37.67
C ASP A 123 13.60 -26.95 36.95
N ILE A 124 14.01 -25.70 37.20
CA ILE A 124 15.17 -25.12 36.52
C ILE A 124 16.44 -25.96 36.71
N ASN A 125 16.57 -26.63 37.86
CA ASN A 125 17.71 -27.49 38.18
C ASN A 125 17.65 -28.88 37.50
N GLN A 126 16.56 -29.20 36.79
CA GLN A 126 16.30 -30.48 36.14
C GLN A 126 16.00 -30.34 34.64
N ARG A 127 16.35 -29.19 34.04
CA ARG A 127 16.18 -28.92 32.61
C ARG A 127 17.13 -29.76 31.76
#